data_AF-A0A353ZC95-F1
#
_entry.id   AF-A0A353ZC95-F1
#
_cell.length_a   1.000
_cell.length_b   1.000
_cell.length_c   1.000
_cell.angle_alpha   90.00
_cell.angle_beta   90.00
_cell.angle_gamma   90.00
#
_symmetry.space_group_name_H-M   'P 1'
#
loop_
_entity.id
_entity.type
_entity.pdbx_description
1 polymer ?
#
loop_
_entity_poly.entity_id
_entity_poly.type
_entity_poly.pdbx_seq_one_letter_code
_entity_poly.pdbx_strand_id
1 'polypeptide(L)'
;LSAPGPRVSIAADGPQAEVFRISPVEPWRIVRTRLRVSGKVPGLVEGGGRPAGYFTGATGATLYRGDAWPAEYRGQAFIGDVGSNIVHRKVLKPQGVGLVAERVDDRVEFLASTDTWFRPAQFVNAPDGCLHVIDVCRETIEHPASLPPMIKKHLDLTSGRDRGRLYRVRPEGYQQPNIPSLAELKSAELVPYLAHRNAWHRITAQRLLWERTDRSVAPAIAALAREAKLPEGRLHALCTLAGLGLLGSGNLLPALADENPGVRRNAVRLSEPLLADSVELRQKIAALASDDDPLVRYQLAFTLGEFAVDSRFDGLVRLLARDGSDRWVRLACLSSLSEGAGDVLTRLVDDGVFLKGPAAGPVLTELTQLIGTQARPGDVSAVLTALEKIPAESKGLAGQLVATLSEALGKANSPLRDRITADAGRAKELLGELLQNARTVAADPTRPELERAEA
;
A
#
# COMPACT_ATOMS: atom_id res chain seq x y z
N LEU A 1 4.01 -10.46 14.90
CA LEU A 1 3.53 -9.16 14.37
C LEU A 1 2.27 -9.40 13.58
N SER A 2 1.18 -8.68 13.83
CA SER A 2 0.02 -8.73 12.95
C SER A 2 0.22 -7.68 11.85
N ALA A 3 0.46 -8.11 10.62
CA ALA A 3 0.51 -7.17 9.50
C ALA A 3 -0.85 -6.47 9.34
N PRO A 4 -0.87 -5.18 9.01
CA PRO A 4 -2.06 -4.52 8.52
C PRO A 4 -2.70 -5.30 7.37
N GLY A 5 -4.03 -5.25 7.25
CA GLY A 5 -4.75 -5.95 6.18
C GLY A 5 -4.20 -5.59 4.79
N PRO A 6 -3.98 -6.57 3.89
CA PRO A 6 -3.36 -6.35 2.59
C PRO A 6 -4.24 -5.53 1.62
N ARG A 7 -5.52 -5.35 1.96
CA ARG A 7 -6.47 -4.52 1.20
C ARG A 7 -6.90 -3.37 2.08
N VAL A 8 -6.59 -2.15 1.64
CA VAL A 8 -7.05 -0.90 2.25
C VAL A 8 -7.88 -0.15 1.23
N SER A 9 -9.06 0.30 1.63
CA SER A 9 -9.84 1.22 0.80
C SER A 9 -9.15 2.57 0.78
N ILE A 10 -8.91 3.08 -0.43
CA ILE A 10 -8.38 4.43 -0.64
C ILE A 10 -9.46 5.38 -1.20
N ALA A 11 -10.67 4.90 -1.48
CA ALA A 11 -11.73 5.73 -2.05
C ALA A 11 -12.26 6.72 -0.99
N ALA A 12 -12.07 8.02 -1.22
CA ALA A 12 -12.50 9.09 -0.30
C ALA A 12 -14.03 9.13 -0.11
N ASP A 13 -14.75 8.78 -1.16
CA ASP A 13 -16.22 8.72 -1.28
C ASP A 13 -16.80 7.34 -0.94
N GLY A 14 -15.96 6.40 -0.49
CA GLY A 14 -16.37 5.07 -0.07
C GLY A 14 -16.69 4.09 -1.22
N PRO A 15 -17.14 2.87 -0.88
CA PRO A 15 -17.32 1.78 -1.83
C PRO A 15 -18.53 1.94 -2.77
N GLN A 16 -19.53 2.75 -2.38
CA GLN A 16 -20.73 3.05 -3.18
C GLN A 16 -20.75 4.52 -3.60
N ALA A 17 -19.60 5.05 -4.01
CA ALA A 17 -19.49 6.40 -4.50
C ALA A 17 -20.55 6.66 -5.58
N GLU A 18 -21.13 7.86 -5.54
CA GLU A 18 -22.12 8.30 -6.53
C GLU A 18 -21.50 8.29 -7.92
N VAL A 19 -22.27 7.96 -8.96
CA VAL A 19 -21.81 7.99 -10.35
C VAL A 19 -22.89 8.54 -11.28
N PHE A 20 -22.46 9.17 -12.37
CA PHE A 20 -23.29 10.00 -13.23
C PHE A 20 -23.47 9.38 -14.62
N ARG A 21 -24.26 8.29 -14.69
CA ARG A 21 -24.61 7.65 -15.97
C ARG A 21 -25.54 8.52 -16.81
N ILE A 22 -25.42 8.41 -18.15
CA ILE A 22 -26.34 9.03 -19.11
C ILE A 22 -27.23 8.00 -19.86
N SER A 23 -26.97 6.71 -19.68
CA SER A 23 -27.82 5.63 -20.20
C SER A 23 -29.10 5.49 -19.37
N PRO A 24 -30.22 5.07 -19.98
CA PRO A 24 -31.42 4.74 -19.23
C PRO A 24 -31.17 3.53 -18.33
N VAL A 25 -31.84 3.49 -17.17
CA VAL A 25 -31.74 2.35 -16.25
C VAL A 25 -32.41 1.13 -16.86
N GLU A 26 -31.73 -0.02 -16.79
CA GLU A 26 -32.24 -1.28 -17.31
C GLU A 26 -33.58 -1.66 -16.63
N PRO A 27 -34.66 -1.94 -17.39
CA PRO A 27 -35.99 -2.21 -16.81
C PRO A 27 -35.98 -3.35 -15.79
N TRP A 28 -35.23 -4.42 -16.07
CA TRP A 28 -35.10 -5.56 -15.17
C TRP A 28 -34.46 -5.15 -13.82
N ARG A 29 -33.59 -4.15 -13.81
CA ARG A 29 -32.93 -3.67 -12.60
C ARG A 29 -33.89 -2.88 -11.73
N ILE A 30 -34.75 -2.04 -12.33
CA ILE A 30 -35.82 -1.32 -11.63
C ILE A 30 -36.75 -2.31 -10.92
N VAL A 31 -37.20 -3.35 -11.65
CA VAL A 31 -38.08 -4.39 -11.10
C VAL A 31 -37.38 -5.16 -9.98
N ARG A 32 -36.12 -5.59 -10.19
CA ARG A 32 -35.33 -6.30 -9.18
C ARG A 32 -35.21 -5.50 -7.89
N THR A 33 -34.82 -4.23 -7.99
CA THR A 33 -34.63 -3.37 -6.82
C THR A 33 -35.94 -3.18 -6.06
N ARG A 34 -37.07 -2.94 -6.76
CA ARG A 34 -38.39 -2.85 -6.13
C ARG A 34 -38.77 -4.14 -5.37
N LEU A 35 -38.50 -5.31 -5.96
CA LEU A 35 -38.80 -6.59 -5.33
C LEU A 35 -37.94 -6.83 -4.07
N ARG A 36 -36.65 -6.46 -4.09
CA ARG A 36 -35.77 -6.60 -2.93
C ARG A 36 -36.16 -5.62 -1.81
N VAL A 37 -36.41 -4.35 -2.14
CA VAL A 37 -36.84 -3.33 -1.17
C VAL A 37 -38.16 -3.71 -0.50
N SER A 38 -39.09 -4.35 -1.23
CA SER A 38 -40.36 -4.84 -0.66
C SER A 38 -40.26 -6.17 0.08
N GLY A 39 -39.07 -6.79 0.17
CA GLY A 39 -38.87 -8.09 0.82
C GLY A 39 -39.47 -9.28 0.06
N LYS A 40 -39.99 -9.08 -1.16
CA LYS A 40 -40.62 -10.15 -1.97
C LYS A 40 -39.60 -11.14 -2.53
N VAL A 41 -38.34 -10.74 -2.64
CA VAL A 41 -37.23 -11.63 -3.05
C VAL A 41 -36.00 -11.33 -2.18
N PRO A 42 -35.18 -12.34 -1.86
CA PRO A 42 -33.94 -12.14 -1.12
C PRO A 42 -32.90 -11.38 -1.96
N GLY A 43 -31.97 -10.73 -1.26
CA GLY A 43 -30.80 -10.08 -1.87
C GLY A 43 -30.46 -8.75 -1.23
N LEU A 44 -29.24 -8.27 -1.49
CA LEU A 44 -28.75 -7.01 -0.94
C LEU A 44 -29.54 -5.81 -1.51
N VAL A 45 -29.91 -4.87 -0.64
CA VAL A 45 -30.49 -3.58 -1.01
C VAL A 45 -29.34 -2.57 -1.10
N GLU A 46 -28.84 -2.38 -2.31
CA GLU A 46 -27.68 -1.54 -2.61
C GLU A 46 -28.08 -0.08 -2.89
N GLY A 47 -27.16 0.86 -2.68
CA GLY A 47 -27.34 2.28 -3.04
C GLY A 47 -28.56 2.95 -2.40
N GLY A 48 -28.95 2.52 -1.20
CA GLY A 48 -30.14 3.00 -0.50
C GLY A 48 -31.46 2.61 -1.17
N GLY A 49 -31.49 1.52 -1.94
CA GLY A 49 -32.68 1.08 -2.67
C GLY A 49 -32.89 1.78 -4.01
N ARG A 50 -31.91 2.57 -4.48
CA ARG A 50 -31.90 3.12 -5.84
C ARG A 50 -31.49 2.03 -6.84
N PRO A 51 -32.07 1.99 -8.05
CA PRO A 51 -31.67 1.03 -9.06
C PRO A 51 -30.38 1.42 -9.81
N ALA A 52 -29.88 2.66 -9.66
CA ALA A 52 -28.65 3.14 -10.28
C ALA A 52 -28.13 4.40 -9.55
N GLY A 53 -27.00 4.95 -10.02
CA GLY A 53 -26.41 6.19 -9.49
C GLY A 53 -25.34 5.98 -8.42
N TYR A 54 -24.74 4.79 -8.38
CA TYR A 54 -23.62 4.44 -7.51
C TYR A 54 -22.80 3.34 -8.19
N PHE A 55 -21.54 3.19 -7.78
CA PHE A 55 -20.73 2.06 -8.20
C PHE A 55 -21.39 0.73 -7.84
N THR A 56 -21.78 -0.04 -8.85
CA THR A 56 -22.30 -1.41 -8.64
C THR A 56 -21.18 -2.43 -8.54
N GLY A 57 -20.06 -2.17 -9.22
CA GLY A 57 -18.84 -2.94 -9.15
C GLY A 57 -17.81 -2.32 -10.08
N ALA A 58 -16.66 -1.93 -9.54
CA ALA A 58 -15.57 -1.39 -10.35
C ALA A 58 -15.02 -2.47 -11.29
N THR A 59 -14.85 -2.14 -12.57
CA THR A 59 -14.35 -3.03 -13.61
C THR A 59 -13.20 -2.39 -14.36
N GLY A 60 -12.04 -3.03 -14.29
CA GLY A 60 -10.80 -2.44 -14.79
C GLY A 60 -10.40 -1.23 -13.95
N ALA A 61 -9.13 -1.18 -13.57
CA ALA A 61 -8.56 -0.02 -12.89
C ALA A 61 -7.16 0.16 -13.42
N THR A 62 -6.89 1.30 -14.07
CA THR A 62 -5.61 1.57 -14.71
C THR A 62 -5.19 3.00 -14.46
N LEU A 63 -3.92 3.19 -14.08
CA LEU A 63 -3.30 4.51 -14.07
C LEU A 63 -2.92 4.90 -15.50
N TYR A 64 -3.31 6.09 -15.91
CA TYR A 64 -2.87 6.61 -17.20
C TYR A 64 -1.40 7.01 -17.14
N ARG A 65 -0.59 6.40 -18.02
CA ARG A 65 0.86 6.53 -18.12
C ARG A 65 1.31 6.76 -19.56
N GLY A 66 0.38 7.09 -20.44
CA GLY A 66 0.64 7.50 -21.82
C GLY A 66 1.05 8.98 -21.92
N ASP A 67 1.39 9.40 -23.13
CA ASP A 67 1.82 10.76 -23.45
C ASP A 67 0.97 11.43 -24.54
N ALA A 68 -0.14 10.82 -24.98
CA ALA A 68 -1.08 11.44 -25.91
C ALA A 68 -1.89 12.57 -25.26
N TRP A 69 -2.21 12.47 -23.96
CA TRP A 69 -3.04 13.44 -23.25
C TRP A 69 -2.19 14.48 -22.50
N PRO A 70 -2.80 15.64 -22.13
CA PRO A 70 -2.14 16.64 -21.30
C PRO A 70 -1.57 16.07 -19.99
N ALA A 71 -0.54 16.74 -19.46
CA ALA A 71 0.22 16.22 -18.31
C ALA A 71 -0.63 15.98 -17.05
N GLU A 72 -1.70 16.76 -16.86
CA GLU A 72 -2.64 16.63 -15.73
C GLU A 72 -3.32 15.26 -15.64
N TYR A 73 -3.49 14.54 -16.76
CA TYR A 73 -4.11 13.21 -16.78
C TYR A 73 -3.17 12.11 -16.30
N ARG A 74 -1.84 12.34 -16.30
CA ARG A 74 -0.86 11.32 -15.96
C ARG A 74 -0.92 10.98 -14.48
N GLY A 75 -0.91 9.68 -14.17
CA GLY A 75 -1.04 9.19 -12.80
C GLY A 75 -2.47 9.18 -12.26
N GLN A 76 -3.46 9.67 -13.02
CA GLN A 76 -4.86 9.52 -12.66
C GLN A 76 -5.35 8.10 -12.93
N ALA A 77 -6.26 7.62 -12.08
CA ALA A 77 -6.88 6.30 -12.19
C ALA A 77 -8.15 6.38 -13.04
N PHE A 78 -8.25 5.50 -14.03
CA PHE A 78 -9.42 5.26 -14.86
C PHE A 78 -10.05 3.94 -14.46
N ILE A 79 -11.34 4.00 -14.10
CA ILE A 79 -12.07 2.91 -13.46
C ILE A 79 -13.38 2.72 -14.20
N GLY A 80 -13.65 1.53 -14.72
CA GLY A 80 -14.93 1.23 -15.35
C GLY A 80 -16.00 0.94 -14.31
N ASP A 81 -17.26 1.19 -14.67
CA ASP A 81 -18.40 0.54 -14.03
C ASP A 81 -19.32 0.01 -15.12
N VAL A 82 -19.23 -1.30 -15.35
CA VAL A 82 -20.09 -1.99 -16.31
C VAL A 82 -21.57 -1.80 -15.99
N GLY A 83 -21.97 -1.74 -14.72
CA GLY A 83 -23.37 -1.61 -14.35
C GLY A 83 -23.92 -0.20 -14.54
N SER A 84 -23.05 0.80 -14.67
CA SER A 84 -23.44 2.19 -14.91
C SER A 84 -23.12 2.66 -16.34
N ASN A 85 -22.42 1.85 -17.15
CA ASN A 85 -22.01 2.17 -18.53
C ASN A 85 -21.07 3.38 -18.62
N ILE A 86 -20.09 3.46 -17.71
CA ILE A 86 -19.20 4.62 -17.57
C ILE A 86 -17.72 4.23 -17.40
N VAL A 87 -16.84 5.19 -17.66
CA VAL A 87 -15.47 5.24 -17.17
C VAL A 87 -15.35 6.44 -16.24
N HIS A 88 -15.07 6.14 -14.98
CA HIS A 88 -14.88 7.07 -13.89
C HIS A 88 -13.40 7.41 -13.70
N ARG A 89 -13.11 8.59 -13.16
CA ARG A 89 -11.74 9.09 -12.98
C ARG A 89 -11.46 9.59 -11.57
N LYS A 90 -10.33 9.14 -11.03
CA LYS A 90 -9.83 9.58 -9.72
C LYS A 90 -8.39 10.06 -9.77
N VAL A 91 -8.08 11.08 -8.98
CA VAL A 91 -6.71 11.49 -8.68
C VAL A 91 -6.25 10.81 -7.40
N LEU A 92 -4.99 10.35 -7.38
CA LEU A 92 -4.38 9.73 -6.21
C LEU A 92 -3.54 10.78 -5.47
N LYS A 93 -3.78 10.96 -4.18
CA LYS A 93 -3.02 11.86 -3.31
C LYS A 93 -2.33 11.07 -2.20
N PRO A 94 -1.09 11.43 -1.82
CA PRO A 94 -0.41 10.83 -0.67
C PRO A 94 -1.17 11.03 0.65
N GLN A 95 -1.21 9.99 1.49
CA GLN A 95 -1.71 10.07 2.86
C GLN A 95 -0.84 9.18 3.77
N GLY A 96 0.18 9.78 4.39
CA GLY A 96 1.23 9.02 5.09
C GLY A 96 1.97 8.11 4.10
N VAL A 97 2.11 6.82 4.43
CA VAL A 97 2.62 5.83 3.46
C VAL A 97 1.55 5.29 2.51
N GLY A 98 0.28 5.63 2.76
CA GLY A 98 -0.87 5.24 1.95
C GLY A 98 -1.23 6.27 0.88
N LEU A 99 -2.40 6.05 0.28
CA LEU A 99 -2.99 6.92 -0.72
C LEU A 99 -4.46 7.18 -0.38
N VAL A 100 -4.97 8.31 -0.83
CA VAL A 100 -6.40 8.61 -0.93
C VAL A 100 -6.73 8.92 -2.39
N ALA A 101 -7.84 8.38 -2.87
CA ALA A 101 -8.33 8.51 -4.24
C ALA A 101 -9.59 9.38 -4.25
N GLU A 102 -9.51 10.52 -4.91
CA GLU A 102 -10.57 11.52 -4.97
C GLU A 102 -11.13 11.62 -6.39
N ARG A 103 -12.45 11.81 -6.51
CA ARG A 103 -13.11 12.11 -7.79
C ARG A 103 -12.53 13.39 -8.39
N VAL A 104 -12.33 13.38 -9.71
CA VAL A 104 -11.86 14.56 -10.46
C VAL A 104 -13.01 15.31 -11.11
N ASP A 105 -13.99 14.59 -11.66
CA ASP A 105 -15.04 15.14 -12.50
C ASP A 105 -16.31 15.44 -11.68
N ASP A 106 -16.77 16.70 -11.70
CA ASP A 106 -17.96 17.14 -10.94
C ASP A 106 -19.25 16.74 -11.66
N ARG A 107 -20.03 15.85 -11.05
CA ARG A 107 -21.36 15.41 -11.53
C ARG A 107 -21.41 14.91 -12.96
N VAL A 108 -20.28 14.50 -13.51
CA VAL A 108 -20.11 13.88 -14.82
C VAL A 108 -19.08 12.77 -14.74
N GLU A 109 -18.97 11.99 -15.81
CA GLU A 109 -17.98 10.92 -15.92
C GLU A 109 -17.06 11.20 -17.10
N PHE A 110 -15.81 10.73 -17.02
CA PHE A 110 -14.83 10.89 -18.10
C PHE A 110 -15.35 10.31 -19.43
N LEU A 111 -16.04 9.18 -19.37
CA LEU A 111 -16.80 8.62 -20.48
C LEU A 111 -18.11 8.07 -19.95
N ALA A 112 -19.23 8.48 -20.54
CA ALA A 112 -20.54 7.88 -20.28
C ALA A 112 -21.22 7.54 -21.60
N SER A 113 -21.80 6.34 -21.68
CA SER A 113 -22.51 5.87 -22.87
C SER A 113 -24.02 6.02 -22.70
N THR A 114 -24.74 6.29 -23.79
CA THR A 114 -26.20 6.14 -23.86
C THR A 114 -26.63 4.70 -24.15
N ASP A 115 -25.73 3.89 -24.72
CA ASP A 115 -25.93 2.46 -24.99
C ASP A 115 -25.80 1.66 -23.68
N THR A 116 -26.90 1.04 -23.24
CA THR A 116 -26.92 0.18 -22.04
C THR A 116 -26.09 -1.09 -22.20
N TRP A 117 -25.66 -1.43 -23.42
CA TRP A 117 -24.80 -2.57 -23.69
C TRP A 117 -23.31 -2.23 -23.57
N PHE A 118 -22.94 -0.96 -23.42
CA PHE A 118 -21.54 -0.56 -23.19
C PHE A 118 -21.10 -0.96 -21.78
N ARG A 119 -20.21 -1.95 -21.67
CA ARG A 119 -19.72 -2.54 -20.42
C ARG A 119 -18.19 -2.49 -20.41
N PRO A 120 -17.56 -1.36 -20.05
CA PRO A 120 -16.11 -1.22 -20.01
C PRO A 120 -15.51 -2.12 -18.93
N ALA A 121 -14.63 -3.03 -19.33
CA ALA A 121 -14.13 -4.10 -18.48
C ALA A 121 -12.65 -3.97 -18.12
N GLN A 122 -11.82 -3.43 -19.02
CA GLN A 122 -10.39 -3.23 -18.78
C GLN A 122 -9.81 -2.13 -19.67
N PHE A 123 -8.73 -1.50 -19.21
CA PHE A 123 -7.99 -0.47 -19.91
C PHE A 123 -6.52 -0.86 -20.11
N VAL A 124 -5.88 -0.30 -21.12
CA VAL A 124 -4.44 -0.46 -21.36
C VAL A 124 -3.84 0.81 -21.95
N ASN A 125 -2.68 1.22 -21.42
CA ASN A 125 -1.86 2.28 -22.00
C ASN A 125 -1.23 1.78 -23.30
N ALA A 126 -1.51 2.45 -24.41
CA ALA A 126 -1.13 2.00 -25.74
C ALA A 126 0.23 2.59 -26.20
N PRO A 127 0.89 1.99 -27.21
CA PRO A 127 2.20 2.44 -27.72
C PRO A 127 2.20 3.88 -28.26
N ASP A 128 1.04 4.36 -28.68
CA ASP A 128 0.79 5.67 -29.24
C ASP A 128 0.49 6.74 -28.17
N GLY A 129 0.49 6.34 -26.90
CA GLY A 129 0.20 7.19 -25.76
C GLY A 129 -1.29 7.30 -25.42
N CYS A 130 -2.19 6.70 -26.20
CA CYS A 130 -3.63 6.70 -25.92
C CYS A 130 -4.01 5.66 -24.85
N LEU A 131 -5.28 5.68 -24.42
CA LEU A 131 -5.86 4.63 -23.58
C LEU A 131 -6.81 3.78 -24.42
N HIS A 132 -6.58 2.46 -24.45
CA HIS A 132 -7.51 1.52 -25.08
C HIS A 132 -8.47 0.97 -24.04
N VAL A 133 -9.73 0.77 -24.42
CA VAL A 133 -10.82 0.26 -23.57
C VAL A 133 -11.37 -1.02 -24.19
N ILE A 134 -11.40 -2.10 -23.42
CA ILE A 134 -12.14 -3.30 -23.77
C ILE A 134 -13.56 -3.17 -23.21
N ASP A 135 -14.53 -3.34 -24.09
CA ASP A 135 -15.95 -3.40 -23.77
C ASP A 135 -16.47 -4.80 -24.09
N VAL A 136 -17.03 -5.49 -23.10
CA VAL A 136 -17.57 -6.85 -23.29
C VAL A 136 -18.91 -6.88 -24.02
N CYS A 137 -19.59 -5.74 -24.17
CA CYS A 137 -20.82 -5.55 -24.93
C CYS A 137 -21.95 -6.52 -24.54
N ARG A 138 -22.65 -6.25 -23.43
CA ARG A 138 -23.64 -7.18 -22.84
C ARG A 138 -24.94 -6.48 -22.49
N GLU A 139 -26.06 -7.07 -22.90
CA GLU A 139 -27.39 -6.62 -22.47
C GLU A 139 -27.56 -6.77 -20.96
N THR A 140 -27.40 -8.00 -20.47
CA THR A 140 -27.47 -8.34 -19.05
C THR A 140 -26.06 -8.62 -18.53
N ILE A 141 -25.59 -7.76 -17.62
CA ILE A 141 -24.26 -7.86 -17.01
C ILE A 141 -24.25 -8.67 -15.70
N GLU A 142 -25.40 -8.80 -15.04
CA GLU A 142 -25.51 -9.46 -13.74
C GLU A 142 -25.26 -10.97 -13.85
N HIS A 143 -24.62 -11.50 -12.81
CA HIS A 143 -24.52 -12.94 -12.65
C HIS A 143 -25.93 -13.56 -12.56
N PRO A 144 -26.21 -14.72 -13.21
CA PRO A 144 -27.52 -15.35 -13.17
C PRO A 144 -28.05 -15.58 -11.75
N ALA A 145 -27.21 -15.91 -10.78
CA ALA A 145 -27.64 -16.09 -9.39
C ALA A 145 -28.22 -14.81 -8.74
N SER A 146 -27.84 -13.63 -9.23
CA SER A 146 -28.27 -12.32 -8.70
C SER A 146 -29.63 -11.86 -9.22
N LEU A 147 -30.23 -12.60 -10.18
CA LEU A 147 -31.53 -12.29 -10.76
C LEU A 147 -32.60 -13.28 -10.25
N PRO A 148 -33.77 -12.81 -9.78
CA PRO A 148 -34.90 -13.69 -9.47
C PRO A 148 -35.36 -14.49 -10.70
N PRO A 149 -35.82 -15.76 -10.54
CA PRO A 149 -36.27 -16.59 -11.65
C PRO A 149 -37.34 -15.95 -12.53
N MET A 150 -38.25 -15.18 -11.94
CA MET A 150 -39.31 -14.46 -12.67
C MET A 150 -38.76 -13.41 -13.65
N ILE A 151 -37.61 -12.78 -13.35
CA ILE A 151 -36.97 -11.82 -14.24
C ILE A 151 -36.21 -12.55 -15.35
N LYS A 152 -35.48 -13.63 -15.02
CA LYS A 152 -34.69 -14.40 -15.99
C LYS A 152 -35.51 -14.92 -17.17
N LYS A 153 -36.78 -15.29 -16.94
CA LYS A 153 -37.69 -15.77 -18.00
C LYS A 153 -37.90 -14.77 -19.13
N HIS A 154 -37.59 -13.50 -18.90
CA HIS A 154 -37.77 -12.42 -19.87
C HIS A 154 -36.45 -11.85 -20.41
N LEU A 155 -35.31 -12.48 -20.09
CA LEU A 155 -33.98 -12.02 -20.50
C LEU A 155 -33.19 -13.14 -21.17
N ASP A 156 -32.52 -12.84 -22.28
CA ASP A 156 -31.43 -13.66 -22.77
C ASP A 156 -30.14 -13.30 -22.01
N LEU A 157 -29.79 -14.14 -21.03
CA LEU A 157 -28.59 -13.98 -20.22
C LEU A 157 -27.29 -14.22 -21.01
N THR A 158 -27.35 -14.51 -22.31
CA THR A 158 -26.22 -14.69 -23.21
C THR A 158 -26.17 -13.65 -24.34
N SER A 159 -27.09 -12.69 -24.35
CA SER A 159 -27.19 -11.61 -25.32
C SER A 159 -25.92 -10.73 -25.37
N GLY A 160 -25.30 -10.63 -26.55
CA GLY A 160 -24.06 -9.87 -26.81
C GLY A 160 -22.74 -10.62 -26.61
N ARG A 161 -22.76 -11.93 -26.35
CA ARG A 161 -21.55 -12.75 -26.06
C ARG A 161 -20.47 -12.71 -27.15
N ASP A 162 -20.83 -12.35 -28.37
CA ASP A 162 -19.99 -12.32 -29.58
C ASP A 162 -19.75 -10.89 -30.10
N ARG A 163 -20.11 -9.86 -29.31
CA ARG A 163 -20.13 -8.45 -29.75
C ARG A 163 -19.09 -7.56 -29.08
N GLY A 164 -18.03 -8.15 -28.50
CA GLY A 164 -16.97 -7.41 -27.81
C GLY A 164 -16.38 -6.28 -28.67
N ARG A 165 -16.07 -5.15 -28.05
CA ARG A 165 -15.60 -3.93 -28.72
C ARG A 165 -14.27 -3.49 -28.14
N LEU A 166 -13.41 -2.92 -29.00
CA LEU A 166 -12.17 -2.27 -28.60
C LEU A 166 -12.26 -0.79 -28.98
N TYR A 167 -12.20 0.08 -27.99
CA TYR A 167 -12.15 1.53 -28.20
C TYR A 167 -10.74 2.05 -28.01
N ARG A 168 -10.37 3.06 -28.78
CA ARG A 168 -9.15 3.86 -28.61
C ARG A 168 -9.56 5.27 -28.22
N VAL A 169 -9.29 5.67 -26.98
CA VAL A 169 -9.60 7.00 -26.45
C VAL A 169 -8.40 7.91 -26.69
N ARG A 170 -8.60 8.91 -27.55
CA ARG A 170 -7.58 9.88 -27.98
C ARG A 170 -8.12 11.30 -27.82
N PRO A 171 -7.26 12.31 -27.61
CA PRO A 171 -7.72 13.68 -27.56
C PRO A 171 -8.15 14.16 -28.95
N GLU A 172 -8.94 15.24 -28.99
CA GLU A 172 -9.30 15.89 -30.24
C GLU A 172 -8.05 16.43 -30.95
N GLY A 173 -8.04 16.39 -32.28
CA GLY A 173 -6.87 16.79 -33.08
C GLY A 173 -5.65 15.86 -32.98
N TYR A 174 -5.75 14.73 -32.27
CA TYR A 174 -4.64 13.80 -32.11
C TYR A 174 -4.10 13.27 -33.43
N GLN A 175 -2.79 13.48 -33.63
CA GLN A 175 -2.02 12.95 -34.75
C GLN A 175 -1.29 11.69 -34.30
N GLN A 176 -1.46 10.60 -35.03
CA GLN A 176 -0.81 9.34 -34.70
C GLN A 176 0.71 9.46 -34.95
N PRO A 177 1.55 9.24 -33.92
CA PRO A 177 2.99 9.26 -34.11
C PRO A 177 3.42 8.03 -34.90
N ASN A 178 4.55 8.16 -35.61
CA ASN A 178 5.24 7.00 -36.14
C ASN A 178 5.88 6.22 -34.98
N ILE A 179 5.52 4.95 -34.82
CA ILE A 179 5.98 4.11 -33.71
C ILE A 179 6.86 3.02 -34.33
N PRO A 180 8.18 3.05 -34.11
CA PRO A 180 9.05 2.01 -34.65
C PRO A 180 8.78 0.67 -33.98
N SER A 181 9.13 -0.41 -34.68
CA SER A 181 9.15 -1.75 -34.11
C SER A 181 10.30 -1.87 -33.12
N LEU A 182 10.03 -1.66 -31.83
CA LEU A 182 11.06 -1.77 -30.77
C LEU A 182 11.77 -3.14 -30.79
N ALA A 183 11.07 -4.19 -31.23
CA ALA A 183 11.64 -5.53 -31.35
C ALA A 183 12.79 -5.61 -32.38
N GLU A 184 12.77 -4.76 -33.40
CA GLU A 184 13.76 -4.72 -34.49
C GLU A 184 14.96 -3.81 -34.20
N LEU A 185 14.82 -2.89 -33.24
CA LEU A 185 15.92 -2.00 -32.82
C LEU A 185 17.05 -2.80 -32.16
N LYS A 186 18.31 -2.41 -32.35
CA LYS A 186 19.46 -2.97 -31.61
C LYS A 186 19.45 -2.52 -30.16
N SER A 187 20.18 -3.22 -29.27
CA SER A 187 20.21 -2.90 -27.84
C SER A 187 20.59 -1.45 -27.56
N ALA A 188 21.60 -0.91 -28.26
CA ALA A 188 22.02 0.48 -28.11
C ALA A 188 20.89 1.47 -28.47
N GLU A 189 20.08 1.15 -29.47
CA GLU A 189 18.95 1.97 -29.92
C GLU A 189 17.74 1.88 -28.97
N LEU A 190 17.68 0.85 -28.11
CA LEU A 190 16.65 0.71 -27.08
C LEU A 190 16.93 1.56 -25.83
N VAL A 191 18.20 1.89 -25.53
CA VAL A 191 18.57 2.61 -24.30
C VAL A 191 17.81 3.93 -24.14
N PRO A 192 17.68 4.80 -25.17
CA PRO A 192 16.91 6.04 -25.05
C PRO A 192 15.44 5.84 -24.67
N TYR A 193 14.84 4.70 -25.06
CA TYR A 193 13.44 4.41 -24.75
C TYR A 193 13.18 4.12 -23.28
N LEU A 194 14.21 3.79 -22.48
CA LEU A 194 14.09 3.69 -21.02
C LEU A 194 13.65 5.01 -20.38
N ALA A 195 13.93 6.15 -21.04
CA ALA A 195 13.53 7.49 -20.59
C ALA A 195 12.35 8.09 -21.41
N HIS A 196 11.66 7.27 -22.21
CA HIS A 196 10.51 7.72 -23.00
C HIS A 196 9.35 8.20 -22.11
N ARG A 197 8.56 9.19 -22.54
CA ARG A 197 7.43 9.74 -21.74
C ARG A 197 6.28 8.75 -21.56
N ASN A 198 5.88 8.04 -22.60
CA ASN A 198 4.94 6.92 -22.50
C ASN A 198 5.58 5.68 -21.86
N ALA A 199 4.94 5.15 -20.81
CA ALA A 199 5.40 3.97 -20.09
C ALA A 199 5.42 2.68 -20.91
N TRP A 200 4.59 2.55 -21.95
CA TRP A 200 4.61 1.38 -22.84
C TRP A 200 5.99 1.19 -23.45
N HIS A 201 6.59 2.28 -23.96
CA HIS A 201 7.92 2.29 -24.54
C HIS A 201 9.00 1.94 -23.52
N ARG A 202 8.96 2.55 -22.32
CA ARG A 202 9.93 2.30 -21.25
C ARG A 202 9.94 0.83 -20.83
N ILE A 203 8.77 0.27 -20.56
CA ILE A 203 8.62 -1.12 -20.09
C ILE A 203 9.02 -2.08 -21.21
N THR A 204 8.62 -1.81 -22.45
CA THR A 204 8.97 -2.66 -23.61
C THR A 204 10.48 -2.65 -23.87
N ALA A 205 11.12 -1.48 -23.87
CA ALA A 205 12.56 -1.37 -24.05
C ALA A 205 13.34 -2.06 -22.92
N GLN A 206 12.92 -1.87 -21.66
CA GLN A 206 13.52 -2.54 -20.52
C GLN A 206 13.40 -4.07 -20.62
N ARG A 207 12.21 -4.59 -20.95
CA ARG A 207 12.00 -6.03 -21.14
C ARG A 207 12.93 -6.57 -22.23
N LEU A 208 12.97 -5.93 -23.40
CA LEU A 208 13.80 -6.37 -24.52
C LEU A 208 15.31 -6.32 -24.19
N LEU A 209 15.77 -5.29 -23.48
CA LEU A 209 17.15 -5.21 -23.01
C LEU A 209 17.49 -6.35 -22.04
N TRP A 210 16.57 -6.68 -21.14
CA TRP A 210 16.72 -7.79 -20.22
C TRP A 210 16.74 -9.16 -20.94
N GLU A 211 15.80 -9.39 -21.85
CA GLU A 211 15.73 -10.63 -22.67
C GLU A 211 16.99 -10.83 -23.52
N ARG A 212 17.59 -9.75 -24.03
CA ARG A 212 18.79 -9.82 -24.87
C ARG A 212 20.07 -10.00 -24.07
N THR A 213 20.09 -9.60 -22.81
CA THR A 213 21.27 -9.69 -21.91
C THR A 213 22.55 -9.03 -22.45
N ASP A 214 22.40 -8.10 -23.40
CA ASP A 214 23.53 -7.43 -24.05
C ASP A 214 24.20 -6.45 -23.08
N ARG A 215 25.36 -6.84 -22.55
CA ARG A 215 26.08 -6.03 -21.56
C ARG A 215 26.88 -4.89 -22.18
N SER A 216 27.01 -4.83 -23.51
CA SER A 216 27.77 -3.76 -24.18
C SER A 216 27.16 -2.36 -23.98
N VAL A 217 25.85 -2.30 -23.69
CA VAL A 217 25.13 -1.04 -23.47
C VAL A 217 25.23 -0.50 -22.03
N ALA A 218 25.93 -1.19 -21.14
CA ALA A 218 26.04 -0.80 -19.73
C ALA A 218 26.49 0.66 -19.52
N PRO A 219 27.51 1.18 -20.24
CA PRO A 219 27.92 2.58 -20.08
C PRO A 219 26.80 3.57 -20.43
N ALA A 220 26.04 3.30 -21.48
CA ALA A 220 24.93 4.15 -21.91
C ALA A 220 23.76 4.12 -20.90
N ILE A 221 23.45 2.95 -20.35
CA ILE A 221 22.41 2.82 -19.30
C ILE A 221 22.88 3.52 -18.01
N ALA A 222 24.16 3.39 -17.64
CA ALA A 222 24.73 4.07 -16.47
C ALA A 222 24.69 5.60 -16.60
N ALA A 223 24.97 6.15 -17.78
CA ALA A 223 24.80 7.57 -18.06
C ALA A 223 23.32 7.98 -17.90
N LEU A 224 22.40 7.20 -18.47
CA LEU A 224 20.96 7.48 -18.37
C LEU A 224 20.44 7.45 -16.92
N ALA A 225 20.96 6.55 -16.08
CA ALA A 225 20.62 6.50 -14.66
C ALA A 225 20.95 7.78 -13.90
N ARG A 226 21.95 8.55 -14.37
CA ARG A 226 22.40 9.80 -13.77
C ARG A 226 21.75 11.03 -14.42
N GLU A 227 21.59 11.01 -15.73
CA GLU A 227 21.36 12.22 -16.53
C GLU A 227 19.95 12.31 -17.13
N ALA A 228 19.15 11.23 -17.07
CA ALA A 228 17.80 11.27 -17.63
C ALA A 228 16.97 12.37 -16.96
N LYS A 229 16.34 13.22 -17.78
CA LYS A 229 15.51 14.34 -17.32
C LYS A 229 14.30 13.88 -16.51
N LEU A 230 13.72 12.74 -16.88
CA LEU A 230 12.57 12.17 -16.20
C LEU A 230 13.02 11.21 -15.09
N PRO A 231 12.46 11.29 -13.88
CA PRO A 231 12.80 10.38 -12.79
C PRO A 231 12.48 8.91 -13.14
N GLU A 232 11.44 8.66 -13.93
CA GLU A 232 11.14 7.32 -14.43
C GLU A 232 12.27 6.80 -15.31
N GLY A 233 12.90 7.65 -16.13
CA GLY A 233 14.03 7.27 -16.95
C GLY A 233 15.23 6.84 -16.12
N ARG A 234 15.56 7.62 -15.08
CA ARG A 234 16.64 7.28 -14.13
C ARG A 234 16.34 5.96 -13.43
N LEU A 235 15.12 5.77 -12.95
CA LEU A 235 14.68 4.54 -12.31
C LEU A 235 14.71 3.32 -13.24
N HIS A 236 14.19 3.43 -14.47
CA HIS A 236 14.22 2.35 -15.45
C HIS A 236 15.67 1.96 -15.79
N ALA A 237 16.58 2.93 -15.91
CA ALA A 237 18.00 2.65 -16.11
C ALA A 237 18.63 1.89 -14.92
N LEU A 238 18.40 2.33 -13.67
CA LEU A 238 18.87 1.63 -12.47
C LEU A 238 18.35 0.18 -12.39
N CYS A 239 17.04 -0.02 -12.60
CA CYS A 239 16.45 -1.35 -12.61
C CYS A 239 16.97 -2.22 -13.76
N THR A 240 17.29 -1.63 -14.92
CA THR A 240 17.89 -2.36 -16.04
C THR A 240 19.31 -2.80 -15.73
N LEU A 241 20.14 -1.94 -15.13
CA LEU A 241 21.47 -2.33 -14.64
C LEU A 241 21.37 -3.46 -13.61
N ALA A 242 20.40 -3.37 -12.69
CA ALA A 242 20.16 -4.41 -11.69
C ALA A 242 19.80 -5.75 -12.34
N GLY A 243 18.83 -5.74 -13.27
CA GLY A 243 18.38 -6.94 -13.99
C GLY A 243 19.46 -7.59 -14.86
N LEU A 244 20.47 -6.83 -15.29
CA LEU A 244 21.62 -7.35 -16.03
C LEU A 244 22.79 -7.79 -15.14
N GLY A 245 22.69 -7.60 -13.80
CA GLY A 245 23.77 -7.87 -12.85
C GLY A 245 24.93 -6.89 -12.96
N LEU A 246 24.65 -5.64 -13.34
CA LEU A 246 25.64 -4.59 -13.61
C LEU A 246 25.47 -3.36 -12.69
N LEU A 247 24.53 -3.41 -11.75
CA LEU A 247 24.32 -2.35 -10.78
C LEU A 247 25.45 -2.37 -9.73
N GLY A 248 26.02 -1.20 -9.45
CA GLY A 248 27.01 -1.03 -8.38
C GLY A 248 26.87 0.29 -7.63
N SER A 249 27.71 0.46 -6.60
CA SER A 249 27.73 1.65 -5.74
C SER A 249 27.86 2.96 -6.53
N GLY A 250 28.64 2.98 -7.62
CA GLY A 250 28.81 4.17 -8.47
C GLY A 250 27.54 4.64 -9.18
N ASN A 251 26.55 3.76 -9.36
CA ASN A 251 25.23 4.12 -9.89
C ASN A 251 24.25 4.51 -8.77
N LEU A 252 24.36 3.85 -7.61
CA LEU A 252 23.44 4.03 -6.49
C LEU A 252 23.71 5.29 -5.68
N LEU A 253 24.97 5.65 -5.46
CA LEU A 253 25.33 6.82 -4.64
C LEU A 253 24.70 8.13 -5.17
N PRO A 254 24.74 8.43 -6.48
CA PRO A 254 24.00 9.56 -7.03
C PRO A 254 22.48 9.41 -6.87
N ALA A 255 21.94 8.21 -7.07
CA ALA A 255 20.50 7.94 -7.00
C ALA A 255 19.92 8.08 -5.58
N LEU A 256 20.72 7.82 -4.54
CA LEU A 256 20.36 8.07 -3.15
C LEU A 256 20.23 9.56 -2.82
N ALA A 257 20.82 10.43 -3.64
CA ALA A 257 20.75 11.89 -3.51
C ALA A 257 19.84 12.55 -4.58
N ASP A 258 19.04 11.75 -5.30
CA ASP A 258 18.17 12.24 -6.37
C ASP A 258 17.11 13.22 -5.85
N GLU A 259 16.77 14.24 -6.64
CA GLU A 259 15.70 15.19 -6.32
C GLU A 259 14.34 14.49 -6.10
N ASN A 260 14.10 13.40 -6.84
CA ASN A 260 12.82 12.71 -6.83
C ASN A 260 12.82 11.60 -5.75
N PRO A 261 11.89 11.64 -4.78
CA PRO A 261 11.84 10.65 -3.71
C PRO A 261 11.57 9.23 -4.24
N GLY A 262 10.88 9.09 -5.37
CA GLY A 262 10.67 7.81 -6.03
C GLY A 262 11.97 7.16 -6.50
N VAL A 263 12.95 7.95 -6.95
CA VAL A 263 14.28 7.44 -7.31
C VAL A 263 15.06 7.08 -6.05
N ARG A 264 15.12 7.97 -5.05
CA ARG A 264 15.80 7.69 -3.76
C ARG A 264 15.29 6.42 -3.09
N ARG A 265 13.97 6.27 -2.97
CA ARG A 265 13.31 5.08 -2.40
C ARG A 265 13.74 3.81 -3.12
N ASN A 266 13.71 3.80 -4.45
CA ASN A 266 14.12 2.62 -5.20
C ASN A 266 15.62 2.37 -5.14
N ALA A 267 16.45 3.42 -5.05
CA ALA A 267 17.89 3.28 -4.84
C ALA A 267 18.20 2.61 -3.49
N VAL A 268 17.48 2.96 -2.42
CA VAL A 268 17.56 2.28 -1.12
C VAL A 268 17.26 0.79 -1.29
N ARG A 269 16.13 0.43 -1.92
CA ARG A 269 15.78 -0.98 -2.14
C ARG A 269 16.80 -1.73 -3.01
N LEU A 270 17.23 -1.13 -4.12
CA LEU A 270 18.17 -1.74 -5.06
C LEU A 270 19.57 -1.92 -4.47
N SER A 271 19.90 -1.19 -3.39
CA SER A 271 21.18 -1.30 -2.70
C SER A 271 21.29 -2.52 -1.78
N GLU A 272 20.16 -3.13 -1.38
CA GLU A 272 20.11 -4.21 -0.38
C GLU A 272 21.16 -5.31 -0.63
N PRO A 273 21.31 -5.86 -1.85
CA PRO A 273 22.30 -6.92 -2.12
C PRO A 273 23.76 -6.47 -2.03
N LEU A 274 24.03 -5.16 -2.01
CA LEU A 274 25.37 -4.56 -2.02
C LEU A 274 25.74 -3.97 -0.64
N LEU A 275 24.85 -4.04 0.34
CA LEU A 275 25.06 -3.42 1.64
C LEU A 275 26.18 -4.06 2.43
N ALA A 276 26.41 -5.36 2.31
CA ALA A 276 27.50 -6.05 3.01
C ALA A 276 28.88 -5.48 2.61
N ASP A 277 29.04 -5.18 1.32
CA ASP A 277 30.34 -4.85 0.72
C ASP A 277 30.65 -3.35 0.67
N SER A 278 29.71 -2.48 1.07
CA SER A 278 29.87 -1.02 0.92
C SER A 278 29.51 -0.24 2.18
N VAL A 279 30.54 0.16 2.94
CA VAL A 279 30.41 1.07 4.08
C VAL A 279 29.76 2.40 3.67
N GLU A 280 30.17 2.94 2.52
CA GLU A 280 29.67 4.21 2.02
C GLU A 280 28.16 4.17 1.72
N LEU A 281 27.67 3.09 1.08
CA LEU A 281 26.23 2.90 0.85
C LEU A 281 25.49 2.84 2.19
N ARG A 282 25.97 2.05 3.15
CA ARG A 282 25.34 1.94 4.48
C ARG A 282 25.23 3.32 5.16
N GLN A 283 26.27 4.12 5.13
CA GLN A 283 26.27 5.47 5.71
C GLN A 283 25.26 6.39 5.02
N LYS A 284 25.23 6.43 3.68
CA LYS A 284 24.30 7.26 2.92
C LYS A 284 22.84 6.84 3.13
N ILE A 285 22.58 5.54 3.20
CA ILE A 285 21.24 4.98 3.40
C ILE A 285 20.75 5.24 4.82
N ALA A 286 21.60 5.05 5.83
CA ALA A 286 21.24 5.36 7.22
C ALA A 286 20.88 6.85 7.40
N ALA A 287 21.53 7.76 6.66
CA ALA A 287 21.21 9.19 6.70
C ALA A 287 19.80 9.51 6.17
N LEU A 288 19.20 8.65 5.34
CA LEU A 288 17.84 8.83 4.82
C LEU A 288 16.75 8.59 5.88
N ALA A 289 17.11 8.25 7.12
CA ALA A 289 16.17 8.28 8.25
C ALA A 289 15.59 9.69 8.48
N SER A 290 16.30 10.72 8.00
CA SER A 290 15.87 12.11 8.05
C SER A 290 15.23 12.62 6.74
N ASP A 291 15.08 11.78 5.71
CA ASP A 291 14.49 12.15 4.41
C ASP A 291 13.10 12.77 4.60
N ASP A 292 12.75 13.76 3.78
CA ASP A 292 11.46 14.45 3.87
C ASP A 292 10.29 13.56 3.43
N ASP A 293 10.51 12.63 2.49
CA ASP A 293 9.46 11.79 1.94
C ASP A 293 9.21 10.54 2.81
N PRO A 294 7.96 10.32 3.28
CA PRO A 294 7.65 9.20 4.15
C PRO A 294 7.83 7.84 3.48
N LEU A 295 7.72 7.74 2.15
CA LEU A 295 7.90 6.47 1.42
C LEU A 295 9.40 6.10 1.31
N VAL A 296 10.31 7.09 1.31
CA VAL A 296 11.75 6.82 1.42
C VAL A 296 12.06 6.26 2.81
N ARG A 297 11.59 6.94 3.86
CA ARG A 297 11.74 6.50 5.26
C ARG A 297 11.11 5.13 5.52
N TYR A 298 9.96 4.86 4.91
CA TYR A 298 9.27 3.57 4.99
C TYR A 298 10.05 2.43 4.33
N GLN A 299 10.61 2.64 3.13
CA GLN A 299 11.49 1.65 2.51
C GLN A 299 12.76 1.45 3.35
N LEU A 300 13.35 2.52 3.85
CA LEU A 300 14.52 2.45 4.72
C LEU A 300 14.26 1.57 5.95
N ALA A 301 13.07 1.67 6.56
CA ALA A 301 12.71 0.83 7.71
C ALA A 301 12.89 -0.67 7.43
N PHE A 302 12.52 -1.15 6.23
CA PHE A 302 12.78 -2.52 5.80
C PHE A 302 14.27 -2.76 5.53
N THR A 303 14.91 -1.87 4.78
CA THR A 303 16.31 -2.01 4.37
C THR A 303 17.28 -1.99 5.56
N LEU A 304 16.94 -1.34 6.68
CA LEU A 304 17.71 -1.43 7.93
C LEU A 304 17.74 -2.86 8.51
N GLY A 305 16.80 -3.74 8.13
CA GLY A 305 16.85 -5.16 8.48
C GLY A 305 18.06 -5.89 7.88
N GLU A 306 18.56 -5.41 6.73
CA GLU A 306 19.72 -5.95 6.02
C GLU A 306 21.06 -5.43 6.57
N PHE A 307 21.03 -4.50 7.53
CA PHE A 307 22.24 -4.01 8.19
C PHE A 307 22.67 -4.97 9.30
N ALA A 308 23.96 -4.91 9.66
CA ALA A 308 24.44 -5.53 10.90
C ALA A 308 23.64 -5.01 12.10
N VAL A 309 23.38 -5.87 13.08
CA VAL A 309 22.49 -5.63 14.23
C VAL A 309 22.76 -4.29 14.92
N ASP A 310 24.02 -3.98 15.23
CA ASP A 310 24.37 -2.75 15.95
C ASP A 310 24.21 -1.48 15.10
N SER A 311 24.22 -1.61 13.77
CA SER A 311 24.17 -0.49 12.83
C SER A 311 22.76 -0.04 12.45
N ARG A 312 21.71 -0.80 12.83
CA ARG A 312 20.31 -0.47 12.49
C ARG A 312 19.55 0.30 13.57
N PHE A 313 19.98 0.24 14.83
CA PHE A 313 19.18 0.76 15.95
C PHE A 313 18.95 2.27 15.88
N ASP A 314 19.96 3.07 15.57
CA ASP A 314 19.81 4.53 15.48
C ASP A 314 18.77 4.92 14.43
N GLY A 315 18.80 4.26 13.26
CA GLY A 315 17.83 4.48 12.19
C GLY A 315 16.41 4.09 12.63
N LEU A 316 16.26 2.89 13.20
CA LEU A 316 14.95 2.39 13.64
C LEU A 316 14.34 3.23 14.78
N VAL A 317 15.14 3.68 15.75
CA VAL A 317 14.71 4.59 16.81
C VAL A 317 14.22 5.90 16.22
N ARG A 318 14.98 6.52 15.30
CA ARG A 318 14.56 7.78 14.65
C ARG A 318 13.27 7.62 13.86
N LEU A 319 13.13 6.53 13.11
CA LEU A 319 11.93 6.24 12.32
C LEU A 319 10.70 6.00 13.21
N LEU A 320 10.84 5.22 14.29
CA LEU A 320 9.75 4.98 15.24
C LEU A 320 9.38 6.25 16.02
N ALA A 321 10.35 7.09 16.38
CA ALA A 321 10.08 8.34 17.06
C ALA A 321 9.35 9.36 16.17
N ARG A 322 9.73 9.43 14.89
CA ARG A 322 9.15 10.40 13.92
C ARG A 322 7.81 9.94 13.36
N ASP A 323 7.73 8.68 12.94
CA ASP A 323 6.63 8.16 12.11
C ASP A 323 5.88 7.00 12.76
N GLY A 324 6.20 6.67 14.02
CA GLY A 324 5.62 5.52 14.74
C GLY A 324 4.11 5.59 14.98
N SER A 325 3.46 6.74 14.74
CA SER A 325 2.00 6.82 14.70
C SER A 325 1.41 6.06 13.50
N ASP A 326 2.14 5.94 12.38
CA ASP A 326 1.72 5.14 11.22
C ASP A 326 1.99 3.65 11.46
N ARG A 327 0.92 2.85 11.44
CA ARG A 327 1.00 1.40 11.70
C ARG A 327 1.86 0.65 10.69
N TRP A 328 1.96 1.14 9.46
CA TRP A 328 2.77 0.51 8.43
C TRP A 328 4.26 0.74 8.72
N VAL A 329 4.62 1.96 9.12
CA VAL A 329 6.01 2.27 9.50
C VAL A 329 6.42 1.45 10.71
N ARG A 330 5.55 1.34 11.73
CA ARG A 330 5.82 0.43 12.86
C ARG A 330 6.08 -1.00 12.38
N LEU A 331 5.20 -1.56 11.56
CA LEU A 331 5.37 -2.92 11.01
C LEU A 331 6.74 -3.07 10.33
N ALA A 332 7.13 -2.13 9.47
CA ALA A 332 8.40 -2.20 8.77
C ALA A 332 9.58 -2.18 9.74
N CYS A 333 9.60 -1.24 10.69
CA CYS A 333 10.64 -1.16 11.72
C CYS A 333 10.72 -2.44 12.56
N LEU A 334 9.58 -2.94 13.03
CA LEU A 334 9.48 -4.15 13.85
C LEU A 334 9.91 -5.41 13.07
N SER A 335 9.59 -5.49 11.78
CA SER A 335 10.01 -6.61 10.93
C SER A 335 11.52 -6.67 10.72
N SER A 336 12.19 -5.53 10.87
CA SER A 336 13.65 -5.40 10.82
C SER A 336 14.34 -5.66 12.16
N LEU A 337 13.61 -6.04 13.21
CA LEU A 337 14.11 -6.34 14.56
C LEU A 337 14.07 -7.84 14.86
N SER A 338 14.82 -8.63 14.10
CA SER A 338 15.07 -10.04 14.44
C SER A 338 15.78 -10.21 15.79
N GLU A 339 16.59 -9.21 16.17
CA GLU A 339 17.37 -9.08 17.40
C GLU A 339 17.49 -7.60 17.79
N GLY A 340 17.70 -7.31 19.08
CA GLY A 340 17.94 -5.95 19.58
C GLY A 340 16.68 -5.10 19.77
N ALA A 341 15.52 -5.75 19.90
CA ALA A 341 14.27 -5.05 20.17
C ALA A 341 14.29 -4.36 21.55
N GLY A 342 14.98 -4.94 22.54
CA GLY A 342 15.17 -4.36 23.88
C GLY A 342 16.01 -3.08 23.87
N ASP A 343 17.05 -3.01 23.03
CA ASP A 343 17.88 -1.82 22.85
C ASP A 343 17.07 -0.66 22.26
N VAL A 344 16.29 -0.93 21.20
CA VAL A 344 15.42 0.07 20.58
C VAL A 344 14.37 0.56 21.58
N LEU A 345 13.73 -0.35 22.32
CA LEU A 345 12.74 0.00 23.34
C LEU A 345 13.34 0.89 24.44
N THR A 346 14.52 0.54 24.92
CA THR A 346 15.21 1.28 25.99
C THR A 346 15.55 2.70 25.53
N ARG A 347 16.10 2.85 24.33
CA ARG A 347 16.43 4.16 23.75
C ARG A 347 15.19 5.04 23.52
N LEU A 348 14.07 4.45 23.13
CA LEU A 348 12.81 5.18 22.99
C LEU A 348 12.24 5.61 24.34
N VAL A 349 12.33 4.77 25.38
CA VAL A 349 11.88 5.14 26.73
C VAL A 349 12.78 6.21 27.36
N ASP A 350 14.08 6.21 27.04
CA ASP A 350 15.01 7.26 27.47
C ASP A 350 14.77 8.61 26.75
N ASP A 351 14.03 8.62 25.64
CA ASP A 351 13.58 9.84 24.95
C ASP A 351 12.27 10.38 25.58
N GLY A 352 12.43 11.33 26.50
CA GLY A 352 11.31 11.99 27.17
C GLY A 352 10.40 12.81 26.24
N VAL A 353 10.85 13.20 25.05
CA VAL A 353 9.99 13.86 24.04
C VAL A 353 9.11 12.80 23.37
N PHE A 354 9.70 11.68 22.97
CA PHE A 354 8.96 10.55 22.41
C PHE A 354 7.88 10.04 23.37
N LEU A 355 8.21 9.82 24.65
CA LEU A 355 7.27 9.30 25.65
C LEU A 355 5.98 10.13 25.81
N LYS A 356 6.06 11.44 25.55
CA LYS A 356 4.91 12.35 25.61
C LYS A 356 4.14 12.42 24.29
N GLY A 357 4.69 11.85 23.21
CA GLY A 357 4.13 11.87 21.88
C GLY A 357 3.04 10.81 21.66
N PRO A 358 2.18 11.01 20.65
CA PRO A 358 1.09 10.08 20.34
C PRO A 358 1.56 8.71 19.82
N ALA A 359 2.83 8.60 19.40
CA ALA A 359 3.42 7.34 18.95
C ALA A 359 3.86 6.42 20.11
N ALA A 360 4.10 6.95 21.32
CA ALA A 360 4.71 6.21 22.43
C ALA A 360 3.95 4.93 22.77
N GLY A 361 2.66 5.05 23.05
CA GLY A 361 1.78 3.92 23.37
C GLY A 361 1.84 2.79 22.34
N PRO A 362 1.38 3.01 21.09
CA PRO A 362 1.34 1.95 20.10
C PRO A 362 2.72 1.36 19.77
N VAL A 363 3.78 2.18 19.70
CA VAL A 363 5.14 1.69 19.42
C VAL A 363 5.67 0.81 20.55
N LEU A 364 5.60 1.27 21.80
CA LEU A 364 6.13 0.53 22.94
C LEU A 364 5.33 -0.75 23.21
N THR A 365 4.01 -0.72 23.02
CA THR A 365 3.17 -1.92 23.12
C THR A 365 3.55 -2.95 22.07
N GLU A 366 3.67 -2.56 20.80
CA GLU A 366 4.01 -3.50 19.72
C GLU A 366 5.47 -4.03 19.84
N LEU A 367 6.42 -3.20 20.28
CA LEU A 367 7.79 -3.64 20.63
C LEU A 367 7.77 -4.64 21.78
N THR A 368 7.01 -4.36 22.84
CA THR A 368 6.90 -5.26 23.99
C THR A 368 6.27 -6.60 23.60
N GLN A 369 5.26 -6.57 22.73
CA GLN A 369 4.66 -7.78 22.15
C GLN A 369 5.71 -8.57 21.35
N LEU A 370 6.53 -7.91 20.53
CA LEU A 370 7.61 -8.56 19.78
C LEU A 370 8.63 -9.21 20.71
N ILE A 371 9.09 -8.49 21.73
CA ILE A 371 10.05 -8.96 22.73
C ILE A 371 9.50 -10.18 23.48
N GLY A 372 8.25 -10.12 23.96
CA GLY A 372 7.62 -11.24 24.66
C GLY A 372 7.41 -12.46 23.75
N THR A 373 7.16 -12.24 22.45
CA THR A 373 7.05 -13.33 21.47
C THR A 373 8.41 -13.98 21.17
N GLN A 374 9.48 -13.17 21.08
CA GLN A 374 10.85 -13.65 20.87
C GLN A 374 11.45 -14.29 22.14
N ALA A 375 10.95 -13.90 23.31
CA ALA A 375 11.32 -14.44 24.62
C ALA A 375 12.85 -14.48 24.88
N ARG A 376 13.59 -13.46 24.44
CA ARG A 376 15.03 -13.33 24.69
C ARG A 376 15.28 -12.75 26.10
N PRO A 377 16.11 -13.39 26.95
CA PRO A 377 16.31 -12.93 28.34
C PRO A 377 16.81 -11.48 28.48
N GLY A 378 17.69 -11.04 27.58
CA GLY A 378 18.21 -9.67 27.56
C GLY A 378 17.11 -8.64 27.25
N ASP A 379 16.33 -8.88 26.20
CA ASP A 379 15.24 -7.98 25.80
C ASP A 379 14.12 -7.93 26.84
N VAL A 380 13.77 -9.06 27.45
CA VAL A 380 12.78 -9.09 28.55
C VAL A 380 13.28 -8.26 29.73
N SER A 381 14.56 -8.37 30.09
CA SER A 381 15.16 -7.55 31.15
C SER A 381 15.11 -6.06 30.80
N ALA A 382 15.35 -5.70 29.53
CA ALA A 382 15.26 -4.33 29.06
C ALA A 382 13.86 -3.74 29.24
N VAL A 383 12.79 -4.51 28.97
CA VAL A 383 11.41 -4.08 29.24
C VAL A 383 11.19 -3.84 30.73
N LEU A 384 11.63 -4.78 31.59
CA LEU A 384 11.47 -4.64 33.05
C LEU A 384 12.20 -3.39 33.58
N THR A 385 13.41 -3.11 33.11
CA THR A 385 14.15 -1.89 33.45
C THR A 385 13.47 -0.63 32.90
N ALA A 386 12.94 -0.68 31.68
CA ALA A 386 12.25 0.45 31.08
C ALA A 386 10.98 0.85 31.85
N LEU A 387 10.25 -0.12 32.42
CA LEU A 387 9.08 0.16 33.26
C LEU A 387 9.40 1.05 34.45
N GLU A 388 10.57 0.90 35.07
CA GLU A 388 11.01 1.74 36.18
C GLU A 388 11.21 3.20 35.76
N LYS A 389 11.59 3.43 34.50
CA LYS A 389 11.88 4.77 33.95
C LYS A 389 10.65 5.51 33.45
N ILE A 390 9.55 4.81 33.12
CA ILE A 390 8.33 5.44 32.62
C ILE A 390 7.75 6.37 33.71
N PRO A 391 7.42 7.64 33.46
CA PRO A 391 6.92 8.54 34.50
C PRO A 391 5.66 8.02 35.21
N ALA A 392 5.44 8.43 36.47
CA ALA A 392 4.30 7.96 37.26
C ALA A 392 2.96 8.40 36.66
N GLU A 393 2.93 9.58 36.02
CA GLU A 393 1.78 10.09 35.26
C GLU A 393 1.41 9.21 34.06
N SER A 394 2.33 8.37 33.58
CA SER A 394 2.12 7.40 32.50
C SER A 394 1.88 5.97 33.03
N LYS A 395 1.35 5.83 34.24
CA LYS A 395 1.03 4.52 34.86
C LYS A 395 0.18 3.61 33.96
N GLY A 396 -0.78 4.18 33.23
CA GLY A 396 -1.62 3.40 32.29
C GLY A 396 -0.82 2.73 31.19
N LEU A 397 0.17 3.44 30.61
CA LEU A 397 1.07 2.88 29.62
C LEU A 397 1.93 1.76 30.23
N ALA A 398 2.55 1.99 31.39
CA ALA A 398 3.37 0.99 32.06
C ALA A 398 2.55 -0.29 32.37
N GLY A 399 1.30 -0.16 32.83
CA GLY A 399 0.39 -1.28 33.02
C GLY A 399 0.09 -2.03 31.72
N GLN A 400 -0.16 -1.32 30.62
CA GLN A 400 -0.37 -1.92 29.30
C GLN A 400 0.85 -2.73 28.83
N LEU A 401 2.06 -2.22 29.03
CA LEU A 401 3.30 -2.93 28.66
C LEU A 401 3.48 -4.21 29.48
N VAL A 402 3.24 -4.16 30.80
CA VAL A 402 3.32 -5.35 31.67
C VAL A 402 2.30 -6.42 31.25
N ALA A 403 1.05 -6.03 30.99
CA ALA A 403 0.01 -6.95 30.51
C ALA A 403 0.41 -7.59 29.19
N THR A 404 0.88 -6.78 28.24
CA THR A 404 1.32 -7.22 26.90
C THR A 404 2.49 -8.19 27.00
N LEU A 405 3.50 -7.88 27.83
CA LEU A 405 4.66 -8.75 28.04
C LEU A 405 4.23 -10.10 28.65
N SER A 406 3.37 -10.08 29.67
CA SER A 406 2.87 -11.29 30.35
C SER A 406 2.07 -12.18 29.40
N GLU A 407 1.18 -11.58 28.59
CA GLU A 407 0.38 -12.29 27.60
C GLU A 407 1.28 -12.91 26.50
N ALA A 408 2.22 -12.13 25.97
CA ALA A 408 3.12 -12.58 24.91
C ALA A 408 4.03 -13.73 25.37
N LEU A 409 4.65 -13.62 26.55
CA LEU A 409 5.47 -14.69 27.13
C LEU A 409 4.64 -15.93 27.48
N GLY A 410 3.39 -15.73 27.93
CA GLY A 410 2.44 -16.82 28.18
C GLY A 410 2.09 -17.58 26.90
N LYS A 411 1.77 -16.87 25.82
CA LYS A 411 1.53 -17.47 24.49
C LYS A 411 2.75 -18.21 23.94
N ALA A 412 3.96 -17.73 24.27
CA ALA A 412 5.22 -18.38 23.92
C ALA A 412 5.61 -19.54 24.85
N ASN A 413 4.84 -19.83 25.92
CA ASN A 413 5.18 -20.77 26.98
C ASN A 413 6.58 -20.55 27.58
N SER A 414 7.01 -19.27 27.69
CA SER A 414 8.35 -18.94 28.16
C SER A 414 8.42 -18.89 29.70
N PRO A 415 9.42 -19.53 30.33
CA PRO A 415 9.63 -19.42 31.78
C PRO A 415 10.05 -18.01 32.22
N LEU A 416 10.42 -17.13 31.27
CA LEU A 416 10.72 -15.73 31.58
C LEU A 416 9.48 -14.96 32.09
N ARG A 417 8.27 -15.50 31.92
CA ARG A 417 7.05 -14.93 32.50
C ARG A 417 7.15 -14.81 34.02
N ASP A 418 7.80 -15.77 34.67
CA ASP A 418 7.96 -15.78 36.13
C ASP A 418 8.84 -14.62 36.62
N ARG A 419 9.70 -14.07 35.76
CA ARG A 419 10.50 -12.89 36.12
C ARG A 419 9.66 -11.64 36.39
N ILE A 420 8.47 -11.55 35.80
CA ILE A 420 7.54 -10.43 36.03
C ILE A 420 7.09 -10.41 37.51
N THR A 421 6.99 -11.58 38.16
CA THR A 421 6.51 -11.71 39.55
C THR A 421 7.62 -12.01 40.55
N ALA A 422 8.75 -12.57 40.10
CA ALA A 422 9.90 -12.90 40.92
C ALA A 422 10.77 -11.68 41.25
N ASP A 423 10.99 -10.77 40.28
CA ASP A 423 11.81 -9.58 40.50
C ASP A 423 10.99 -8.56 41.32
N ALA A 424 11.55 -8.06 42.42
CA ALA A 424 10.96 -6.95 43.16
C ALA A 424 11.05 -5.69 42.30
N GLY A 425 9.92 -5.05 42.00
CA GLY A 425 9.88 -3.88 41.14
C GLY A 425 8.48 -3.52 40.67
N ARG A 426 8.38 -2.43 39.93
CA ARG A 426 7.13 -1.84 39.45
C ARG A 426 6.34 -2.78 38.55
N ALA A 427 7.01 -3.68 37.82
CA ALA A 427 6.33 -4.68 37.00
C ALA A 427 5.42 -5.60 37.81
N LYS A 428 5.89 -6.07 38.98
CA LYS A 428 5.12 -6.92 39.89
C LYS A 428 3.93 -6.17 40.51
N GLU A 429 4.16 -4.93 40.92
CA GLU A 429 3.12 -4.06 41.49
C GLU A 429 2.00 -3.82 40.46
N LEU A 430 2.37 -3.39 39.25
CA LEU A 430 1.42 -3.16 38.16
C LEU A 430 0.66 -4.43 37.77
N LEU A 431 1.33 -5.58 37.66
CA LEU A 431 0.66 -6.84 37.36
C LEU A 431 -0.31 -7.24 38.49
N GLY A 432 0.10 -7.08 39.75
CA GLY A 432 -0.74 -7.34 40.91
C GLY A 432 -2.00 -6.49 40.94
N GLU A 433 -1.87 -5.19 40.70
CA GLU A 433 -3.00 -4.26 40.58
C GLU A 433 -3.94 -4.64 39.43
N LEU A 434 -3.39 -4.96 38.25
CA LEU A 434 -4.18 -5.39 37.09
C LEU A 434 -4.97 -6.67 37.37
N LEU A 435 -4.34 -7.68 37.98
CA LEU A 435 -5.00 -8.93 38.36
C LEU A 435 -6.07 -8.72 39.43
N GLN A 436 -5.85 -7.81 40.38
CA GLN A 436 -6.83 -7.49 41.41
C GLN A 436 -8.04 -6.75 40.82
N ASN A 437 -7.80 -5.81 39.90
CA ASN A 437 -8.85 -5.11 39.18
C ASN A 437 -9.65 -6.09 38.31
N ALA A 438 -8.97 -6.97 37.56
CA ALA A 438 -9.59 -8.01 36.75
C ALA A 438 -10.53 -8.89 37.59
N ARG A 439 -10.06 -9.40 38.74
CA ARG A 439 -10.88 -10.18 39.69
C ARG A 439 -12.11 -9.40 40.18
N THR A 440 -11.95 -8.10 40.41
CA THR A 440 -13.04 -7.24 40.90
C THR A 440 -14.09 -7.03 39.81
N VAL A 441 -13.67 -6.75 38.57
CA VAL A 441 -14.56 -6.57 37.42
C VAL A 441 -15.26 -7.87 37.07
N ALA A 442 -14.55 -9.00 36.95
CA ALA A 442 -15.13 -10.30 36.62
C ALA A 442 -16.19 -10.76 37.65
N ALA A 443 -15.98 -10.44 38.92
CA ALA A 443 -16.88 -10.79 40.02
C ALA A 443 -18.07 -9.82 40.19
N ASP A 444 -18.06 -8.64 39.57
CA ASP A 444 -19.12 -7.63 39.72
C ASP A 444 -20.33 -7.97 38.82
N PRO A 445 -21.46 -8.43 39.38
CA PRO A 445 -22.63 -8.82 38.58
C PRO A 445 -23.35 -7.61 37.94
N THR A 446 -22.99 -6.38 38.31
CA THR A 446 -23.59 -5.15 37.76
C THR A 446 -22.92 -4.69 36.47
N ARG A 447 -21.77 -5.28 36.11
CA ARG A 447 -21.02 -4.96 34.89
C ARG A 447 -21.53 -5.75 33.67
N PRO A 448 -21.41 -5.20 32.44
CA PRO A 448 -21.73 -5.92 31.22
C PRO A 448 -20.99 -7.26 31.11
N GLU A 449 -21.65 -8.30 30.62
CA GLU A 449 -21.07 -9.65 30.49
C GLU A 449 -19.76 -9.65 29.68
N LEU A 450 -19.69 -8.86 28.61
CA LEU A 450 -18.49 -8.72 27.79
C LEU A 450 -17.31 -8.14 28.60
N GLU A 451 -17.53 -7.07 29.37
CA GLU A 451 -16.48 -6.46 30.22
C GLU A 451 -15.97 -7.45 31.28
N ARG A 452 -16.88 -8.26 31.83
CA ARG A 452 -16.54 -9.28 32.82
C ARG A 452 -15.79 -10.47 32.24
N ALA A 453 -16.03 -10.79 30.96
CA ALA A 453 -15.36 -11.88 30.25
C ALA A 453 -13.97 -11.46 29.71
N GLU A 454 -13.79 -10.18 29.39
CA GLU A 454 -12.49 -9.62 28.99
C GLU A 454 -11.53 -9.41 30.17
N ALA A 455 -12.07 -9.18 31.38
CA ALA A 455 -11.34 -9.07 32.65
C ALA A 455 -10.89 -10.43 33.17
#